data_AF-A0A1I7XJY6-F1
#
_entry.id   AF-A0A1I7XJY6-F1
#
_cell.length_a   1.000
_cell.length_b   1.000
_cell.length_c   1.000
_cell.angle_alpha   90.00
_cell.angle_beta   90.00
_cell.angle_gamma   90.00
#
_symmetry.space_group_name_H-M   'P 1'
#
loop_
_entity.id
_entity.type
_entity.pdbx_description
1 polymer ?
#
loop_
_entity_poly.entity_id
_entity_poly.type
_entity_poly.pdbx_seq_one_letter_code
_entity_poly.pdbx_strand_id
1 'polypeptide(L)'
;MSGRSDRTLTLLHLRRTFSEYMKIPVTGSREIDPNRLLPLFTKVIFDFLNLIHIALETAEMIISLLCVLKDSAKETNQLLESFNQENGYLVIKDFLLRNENDDELVRNILLMLVSVINSGTNELKTQQTSGLVQLASFHLPVPIGGGLSVRNMQAFSLLYQIYLESKNQKVCATVIDVIHSIYTCDPANYFILDKEYPLSILIENMENKDKFVRNRILELVEYAVFQLNHIPCKELISICVLMKTELLSDEQELCITAVQSAFRLLTVDTVIKV
;
A
#
# COMPACT_ATOMS: atom_id res chain seq x y z
N MET A 1 24.94 28.57 -6.54
CA MET A 1 25.88 27.42 -6.62
C MET A 1 26.20 26.79 -5.26
N SER A 2 26.25 27.55 -4.15
CA SER A 2 26.48 27.02 -2.78
C SER A 2 25.45 25.98 -2.30
N GLY A 3 24.17 26.12 -2.66
CA GLY A 3 23.12 25.19 -2.20
C GLY A 3 23.19 23.78 -2.79
N ARG A 4 23.81 23.59 -3.97
CA ARG A 4 23.88 22.26 -4.62
C ARG A 4 25.00 21.39 -4.05
N SER A 5 26.12 22.01 -3.67
CA SER A 5 27.24 21.33 -3.01
C SER A 5 26.86 20.86 -1.60
N ASP A 6 26.22 21.73 -0.81
CA ASP A 6 25.79 21.36 0.55
C ASP A 6 24.77 20.22 0.55
N ARG A 7 23.85 20.20 -0.43
CA ARG A 7 22.85 19.12 -0.59
C ARG A 7 23.46 17.79 -1.04
N THR A 8 24.45 17.84 -1.93
CA THR A 8 25.20 16.64 -2.35
C THR A 8 25.94 16.04 -1.15
N LEU A 9 26.49 16.89 -0.27
CA LEU A 9 27.06 16.45 1.00
C LEU A 9 26.01 15.80 1.90
N THR A 10 24.78 16.32 2.01
CA THR A 10 23.72 15.72 2.82
C THR A 10 23.32 14.32 2.35
N LEU A 11 23.11 14.13 1.04
CA LEU A 11 22.84 12.80 0.46
C LEU A 11 24.02 11.83 0.65
N LEU A 12 25.25 12.33 0.52
CA LEU A 12 26.46 11.54 0.79
C LEU A 12 26.54 11.15 2.28
N HIS A 13 26.21 12.05 3.20
CA HIS A 13 26.17 11.77 4.63
C HIS A 13 25.08 10.76 4.99
N LEU A 14 23.91 10.82 4.35
CA LEU A 14 22.85 9.83 4.51
C LEU A 14 23.33 8.44 4.06
N ARG A 15 23.87 8.34 2.84
CA ARG A 15 24.41 7.10 2.28
C ARG A 15 25.58 6.55 3.10
N ARG A 16 26.42 7.43 3.66
CA ARG A 16 27.55 7.07 4.52
C ARG A 16 27.10 6.58 5.89
N THR A 17 26.19 7.30 6.55
CA THR A 17 25.58 6.88 7.83
C THR A 17 24.91 5.51 7.66
N PHE A 18 24.19 5.30 6.56
CA PHE A 18 23.57 4.01 6.25
C PHE A 18 24.60 2.90 5.94
N SER A 19 25.63 3.19 5.15
CA SER A 19 26.70 2.23 4.87
C SER A 19 27.49 1.85 6.13
N GLU A 20 27.70 2.79 7.04
CA GLU A 20 28.31 2.54 8.34
C GLU A 20 27.42 1.65 9.21
N TYR A 21 26.10 1.88 9.22
CA TYR A 21 25.14 1.00 9.90
C TYR A 21 25.15 -0.44 9.36
N MET A 22 25.09 -0.63 8.04
CA MET A 22 25.10 -1.97 7.39
C MET A 22 26.43 -2.73 7.56
N LYS A 23 27.52 -2.05 7.93
CA LYS A 23 28.84 -2.65 8.18
C LYS A 23 29.05 -3.10 9.62
N ILE A 24 28.13 -2.80 10.54
CA ILE A 24 28.22 -3.24 11.93
C ILE A 24 27.73 -4.71 12.00
N PRO A 25 28.59 -5.69 12.36
CA PRO A 25 28.19 -7.09 12.41
C PRO A 25 27.15 -7.33 13.52
N VAL A 26 26.05 -8.00 13.18
CA VAL A 26 24.95 -8.35 14.12
C VAL A 26 25.39 -9.38 15.17
N THR A 27 26.46 -10.12 14.91
CA THR A 27 26.96 -11.15 15.81
C THR A 27 28.15 -10.66 16.62
N GLY A 28 27.88 -10.18 17.84
CA GLY A 28 28.79 -10.37 18.94
C GLY A 28 29.15 -9.13 19.75
N SER A 29 28.49 -9.04 20.92
CA SER A 29 28.92 -8.33 22.14
C SER A 29 28.40 -6.90 22.32
N ARG A 30 27.34 -6.83 23.15
CA ARG A 30 26.65 -5.66 23.73
C ARG A 30 25.67 -4.98 22.78
N GLU A 31 24.40 -5.35 22.97
CA GLU A 31 23.18 -4.59 22.69
C GLU A 31 23.40 -3.34 21.84
N ILE A 32 23.12 -3.46 20.53
CA ILE A 32 22.91 -2.29 19.68
C ILE A 32 21.66 -1.61 20.25
N ASP A 33 21.85 -0.59 21.09
CA ASP A 33 20.76 0.18 21.64
C ASP A 33 20.05 0.92 20.49
N PRO A 34 18.82 0.51 20.12
CA PRO A 34 18.04 1.15 19.06
C PRO A 34 17.81 2.63 19.35
N ASN A 35 17.87 3.02 20.62
CA ASN A 35 17.78 4.41 21.07
C ASN A 35 18.99 5.27 20.64
N ARG A 36 20.09 4.69 20.14
CA ARG A 36 21.21 5.44 19.53
C ARG A 36 20.96 5.81 18.07
N LEU A 37 20.05 5.10 17.40
CA LEU A 37 19.68 5.31 16.01
C LEU A 37 18.48 6.24 15.86
N LEU A 38 17.56 6.22 16.85
CA LEU A 38 16.43 7.15 16.91
C LEU A 38 16.86 8.60 16.68
N PRO A 39 17.87 9.16 17.36
CA PRO A 39 18.26 10.55 17.17
C PRO A 39 18.80 10.85 15.76
N LEU A 40 19.49 9.90 15.14
CA LEU A 40 19.99 10.02 13.75
C LEU A 40 18.83 9.91 12.75
N PHE A 41 17.89 9.00 13.00
CA PHE A 41 16.69 8.80 12.21
C PHE A 41 15.73 9.99 12.29
N THR A 42 15.46 10.49 13.50
CA THR A 42 14.72 11.73 13.77
C THR A 42 15.41 12.93 13.13
N LYS A 43 16.75 13.02 13.17
CA LYS A 43 17.49 14.09 12.50
C LYS A 43 17.38 14.00 10.97
N VAL A 44 17.40 12.80 10.40
CA VAL A 44 17.14 12.56 8.97
C VAL A 44 15.72 12.95 8.58
N ILE A 45 14.72 12.63 9.40
CA ILE A 45 13.32 13.08 9.22
C ILE A 45 13.21 14.61 9.36
N PHE A 46 13.97 15.22 10.27
CA PHE A 46 13.99 16.67 10.46
C PHE A 46 14.66 17.38 9.28
N ASP A 47 15.77 16.84 8.76
CA ASP A 47 16.45 17.33 7.56
C ASP A 47 15.60 17.09 6.29
N PHE A 48 14.80 16.02 6.27
CA PHE A 48 13.78 15.76 5.27
C PHE A 48 12.73 16.88 5.21
N LEU A 49 12.25 17.36 6.36
CA LEU A 49 11.33 18.50 6.44
C LEU A 49 11.96 19.81 5.97
N ASN A 50 13.28 19.97 6.13
CA ASN A 50 14.02 21.17 5.71
C ASN A 50 14.33 21.24 4.19
N LEU A 51 14.21 20.13 3.46
CA LEU A 51 14.54 20.02 2.03
C LEU A 51 13.32 19.94 1.10
N ILE A 52 12.11 20.11 1.65
CA ILE A 52 10.82 19.86 1.00
C ILE A 52 10.54 20.70 -0.26
N HIS A 53 11.43 21.64 -0.59
CA HIS A 53 11.30 22.57 -1.71
C HIS A 53 11.77 22.00 -3.06
N ILE A 54 12.42 20.82 -3.11
CA ILE A 54 12.87 20.20 -4.36
C ILE A 54 12.39 18.75 -4.42
N ALA A 55 11.44 18.49 -5.31
CA ALA A 55 10.73 17.21 -5.41
C ALA A 55 11.67 16.03 -5.68
N LEU A 56 12.54 16.11 -6.69
CA LEU A 56 13.42 14.99 -7.07
C LEU A 56 14.38 14.57 -5.94
N GLU A 57 15.06 15.54 -5.33
CA GLU A 57 16.00 15.29 -4.23
C GLU A 57 15.25 14.71 -3.01
N THR A 58 14.05 15.21 -2.74
CA THR A 58 13.20 14.69 -1.67
C THR A 58 12.78 13.25 -1.95
N ALA A 59 12.38 12.93 -3.18
CA ALA A 59 12.01 11.57 -3.60
C ALA A 59 13.17 10.58 -3.43
N GLU A 60 14.40 10.94 -3.82
CA GLU A 60 15.60 10.11 -3.63
C GLU A 60 15.86 9.82 -2.14
N MET A 61 15.64 10.81 -1.28
CA MET A 61 15.74 10.64 0.17
C MET A 61 14.64 9.73 0.72
N ILE A 62 13.38 9.87 0.28
CA ILE A 62 12.29 8.97 0.67
C ILE A 62 12.64 7.53 0.30
N ILE A 63 13.07 7.31 -0.95
CA ILE A 63 13.43 5.97 -1.44
C ILE A 63 14.57 5.40 -0.59
N SER A 64 15.60 6.20 -0.31
CA SER A 64 16.72 5.80 0.54
C SER A 64 16.25 5.43 1.95
N LEU A 65 15.35 6.21 2.54
CA LEU A 65 14.77 5.96 3.86
C LEU A 65 13.93 4.68 3.89
N LEU A 66 13.07 4.48 2.89
CA LEU A 66 12.28 3.25 2.74
C LEU A 66 13.18 2.02 2.57
N CYS A 67 14.32 2.14 1.88
CA CYS A 67 15.33 1.08 1.82
C CYS A 67 15.90 0.75 3.19
N VAL A 68 16.24 1.76 4.01
CA VAL A 68 16.73 1.54 5.39
C VAL A 68 15.69 0.81 6.23
N LEU A 69 14.43 1.24 6.15
CA LEU A 69 13.33 0.60 6.87
C LEU A 69 13.15 -0.86 6.46
N LYS A 70 13.17 -1.14 5.14
CA LYS A 70 13.11 -2.50 4.60
C LYS A 70 14.25 -3.37 5.11
N ASP A 71 15.49 -2.90 5.01
CA ASP A 71 16.66 -3.71 5.33
C ASP A 71 16.80 -3.97 6.84
N SER A 72 16.49 -2.97 7.67
CA SER A 72 16.51 -3.11 9.13
C SER A 72 15.40 -4.01 9.69
N ALA A 73 14.26 -4.10 9.01
CA ALA A 73 13.12 -4.91 9.42
C ALA A 73 13.41 -6.43 9.46
N LYS A 74 14.53 -6.88 8.86
CA LYS A 74 15.03 -8.26 8.99
C LYS A 74 15.51 -8.57 10.41
N GLU A 75 15.97 -7.54 11.12
CA GLU A 75 16.59 -7.67 12.44
C GLU A 75 15.70 -7.08 13.55
N THR A 76 14.97 -5.98 13.29
CA THR A 76 14.13 -5.30 14.29
C THR A 76 12.98 -4.50 13.66
N ASN A 77 11.82 -4.44 14.33
CA ASN A 77 10.71 -3.54 13.94
C ASN A 77 10.84 -2.12 14.50
N GLN A 78 11.79 -1.86 15.39
CA GLN A 78 11.84 -0.58 16.12
C GLN A 78 11.95 0.64 15.19
N LEU A 79 12.68 0.54 14.08
CA LEU A 79 12.77 1.65 13.12
C LEU A 79 11.45 1.86 12.38
N LEU A 80 10.70 0.80 12.04
CA LEU A 80 9.36 0.92 11.46
C LEU A 80 8.38 1.54 12.46
N GLU A 81 8.45 1.13 13.73
CA GLU A 81 7.61 1.66 14.81
C GLU A 81 7.90 3.13 15.08
N SER A 82 9.17 3.51 15.19
CA SER A 82 9.58 4.91 15.38
C SER A 82 9.24 5.78 14.17
N PHE A 83 9.40 5.26 12.95
CA PHE A 83 8.95 5.96 11.74
C PHE A 83 7.46 6.25 11.78
N ASN A 84 6.66 5.27 12.19
CA ASN A 84 5.22 5.44 12.33
C ASN A 84 4.86 6.45 13.43
N GLN A 85 5.51 6.37 14.59
CA GLN A 85 5.27 7.29 15.73
C GLN A 85 5.58 8.75 15.37
N GLU A 86 6.60 8.98 14.54
CA GLU A 86 6.99 10.30 14.05
C GLU A 86 6.20 10.74 12.80
N ASN A 87 5.06 10.10 12.50
CA ASN A 87 4.21 10.41 11.34
C ASN A 87 4.90 10.29 9.97
N GLY A 88 5.92 9.43 9.86
CA GLY A 88 6.70 9.29 8.64
C GLY A 88 5.86 8.90 7.40
N TYR A 89 4.89 7.99 7.55
CA TYR A 89 3.99 7.62 6.45
C TYR A 89 3.09 8.78 6.01
N LEU A 90 2.59 9.58 6.95
CA LEU A 90 1.79 10.77 6.66
C LEU A 90 2.60 11.79 5.86
N VAL A 91 3.86 12.01 6.25
CA VAL A 91 4.78 12.89 5.54
C VAL A 91 5.02 12.42 4.10
N ILE A 92 5.18 11.11 3.88
CA ILE A 92 5.28 10.54 2.52
C ILE A 92 3.97 10.75 1.75
N LYS A 93 2.80 10.53 2.38
CA LYS A 93 1.49 10.80 1.76
C LYS A 93 1.41 12.22 1.23
N ASP A 94 1.67 13.18 2.10
CA ASP A 94 1.53 14.60 1.78
C ASP A 94 2.54 15.00 0.70
N PHE A 95 3.72 14.39 0.68
CA PHE A 95 4.69 14.58 -0.38
C PHE A 95 4.19 14.03 -1.72
N LEU A 96 3.64 12.82 -1.76
CA LEU A 96 3.09 12.21 -2.98
C LEU A 96 1.91 13.02 -3.54
N LEU A 97 0.99 13.44 -2.68
CA LEU A 97 -0.17 14.25 -3.08
C LEU A 97 0.25 15.63 -3.62
N ARG A 98 1.25 16.28 -3.00
CA ARG A 98 1.80 17.56 -3.50
C ARG A 98 2.49 17.44 -4.85
N ASN A 99 3.00 16.25 -5.19
CA ASN A 99 3.73 15.98 -6.43
C ASN A 99 2.95 15.04 -7.36
N GLU A 100 1.62 14.97 -7.23
CA GLU A 100 0.78 14.01 -7.96
C GLU A 100 0.80 14.17 -9.49
N ASN A 101 1.39 15.25 -10.02
CA ASN A 101 1.56 15.48 -11.46
C ASN A 101 2.86 14.89 -12.03
N ASP A 102 3.77 14.40 -11.19
CA ASP A 102 5.00 13.71 -11.60
C ASP A 102 4.78 12.19 -11.52
N ASP A 103 4.24 11.64 -12.61
CA ASP A 103 3.86 10.22 -12.73
C ASP A 103 5.04 9.27 -12.39
N GLU A 104 6.28 9.63 -12.79
CA GLU A 104 7.45 8.78 -12.58
C GLU A 104 7.91 8.81 -11.11
N LEU A 105 7.98 10.00 -10.51
CA LEU A 105 8.35 10.18 -9.11
C LEU A 105 7.39 9.44 -8.19
N VAL A 106 6.08 9.61 -8.39
CA VAL A 106 5.05 8.94 -7.59
C VAL A 106 5.17 7.43 -7.72
N ARG A 107 5.26 6.92 -8.96
CA ARG A 107 5.39 5.48 -9.22
C ARG A 107 6.62 4.89 -8.55
N ASN A 108 7.79 5.54 -8.63
CA ASN A 108 9.03 5.02 -8.06
C ASN A 108 8.95 4.90 -6.52
N ILE A 109 8.34 5.89 -5.84
CA ILE A 109 8.14 5.83 -4.39
C ILE A 109 7.12 4.74 -4.03
N LEU A 110 5.99 4.66 -4.74
CA LEU A 110 4.97 3.63 -4.48
C LEU A 110 5.54 2.21 -4.66
N LEU A 111 6.36 1.98 -5.68
CA LEU A 111 7.03 0.69 -5.89
C LEU A 111 8.00 0.35 -4.75
N MET A 112 8.72 1.34 -4.23
CA MET A 112 9.60 1.12 -3.08
C MET A 112 8.79 0.85 -1.79
N LEU A 113 7.66 1.53 -1.63
CA LEU A 113 6.74 1.34 -0.49
C LEU A 113 6.24 -0.11 -0.39
N VAL A 114 6.00 -0.80 -1.51
CA VAL A 114 5.65 -2.24 -1.52
C VAL A 114 6.65 -3.08 -0.75
N SER A 115 7.96 -2.79 -0.88
CA SER A 115 8.96 -3.53 -0.11
C SER A 115 8.83 -3.29 1.40
N VAL A 116 8.44 -2.09 1.82
CA VAL A 116 8.23 -1.75 3.24
C VAL A 116 6.93 -2.36 3.78
N ILE A 117 5.90 -2.47 2.95
CA ILE A 117 4.63 -3.17 3.28
C ILE A 117 4.89 -4.64 3.65
N ASN A 118 5.81 -5.29 2.93
CA ASN A 118 6.18 -6.69 3.16
C ASN A 118 7.31 -6.85 4.21
N SER A 119 7.76 -5.76 4.81
CA SER A 119 8.85 -5.74 5.79
C SER A 119 8.31 -5.77 7.23
N GLY A 120 8.95 -6.57 8.06
CA GLY A 120 8.66 -6.70 9.48
C GLY A 120 9.12 -8.06 10.00
N THR A 121 9.37 -8.16 11.30
CA THR A 121 9.82 -9.42 11.94
C THR A 121 8.67 -10.40 12.20
N ASN A 122 7.43 -9.92 12.25
CA ASN A 122 6.26 -10.71 12.57
C ASN A 122 5.37 -10.88 11.33
N GLU A 123 4.98 -12.11 11.03
CA GLU A 123 3.96 -12.38 10.02
C GLU A 123 2.57 -12.04 10.57
N LEU A 124 1.83 -11.26 9.79
CA LEU A 124 0.44 -10.99 10.08
C LEU A 124 -0.40 -12.21 9.72
N LYS A 125 -1.35 -12.54 10.58
CA LYS A 125 -2.24 -13.68 10.37
C LYS A 125 -3.40 -13.28 9.48
N THR A 126 -3.78 -14.16 8.56
CA THR A 126 -5.04 -14.05 7.83
C THR A 126 -6.21 -14.06 8.81
N GLN A 127 -7.16 -13.15 8.62
CA GLN A 127 -8.41 -13.14 9.35
C GLN A 127 -9.55 -13.15 8.34
N GLN A 128 -10.48 -14.07 8.50
CA GLN A 128 -11.72 -14.02 7.75
C GLN A 128 -12.73 -13.27 8.62
N THR A 129 -13.29 -12.16 8.12
CA THR A 129 -14.54 -11.69 8.69
C THR A 129 -15.62 -12.70 8.34
N SER A 130 -16.22 -13.33 9.35
CA SER A 130 -17.24 -14.39 9.18
C SER A 130 -18.30 -13.91 8.19
N GLY A 131 -18.21 -14.38 6.95
CA GLY A 131 -19.13 -14.05 5.90
C GLY A 131 -20.46 -14.77 6.12
N LEU A 132 -21.55 -14.17 5.66
CA LEU A 132 -22.88 -14.80 5.68
C LEU A 132 -22.96 -16.05 4.78
N VAL A 133 -22.07 -16.13 3.78
CA VAL A 133 -22.02 -17.19 2.77
C VAL A 133 -20.55 -17.56 2.50
N GLN A 134 -20.25 -18.85 2.37
CA GLN A 134 -18.93 -19.36 2.03
C GLN A 134 -19.04 -20.48 1.00
N LEU A 135 -18.12 -20.52 0.05
CA LEU A 135 -18.06 -21.61 -0.93
C LEU A 135 -17.59 -22.89 -0.27
N ALA A 136 -18.19 -24.02 -0.65
CA ALA A 136 -17.77 -25.34 -0.16
C ALA A 136 -16.31 -25.67 -0.50
N SER A 137 -15.79 -25.09 -1.59
CA SER A 137 -14.40 -25.23 -2.04
C SER A 137 -13.43 -24.22 -1.41
N PHE A 138 -13.92 -23.28 -0.60
CA PHE A 138 -13.07 -22.24 -0.05
C PHE A 138 -12.19 -22.78 1.08
N HIS A 139 -10.91 -22.45 0.99
CA HIS A 139 -9.93 -22.66 2.05
C HIS A 139 -9.23 -21.34 2.32
N LEU A 140 -9.17 -20.93 3.60
CA LEU A 140 -8.48 -19.71 3.99
C LEU A 140 -6.98 -19.88 3.68
N PRO A 141 -6.40 -19.07 2.78
CA PRO A 141 -4.98 -19.16 2.48
C PRO A 141 -4.14 -18.83 3.71
N VAL A 142 -2.99 -19.45 3.83
CA VAL A 142 -1.98 -19.13 4.85
C VAL A 142 -0.81 -18.45 4.14
N PRO A 143 -0.15 -17.45 4.75
CA PRO A 143 1.00 -16.79 4.15
C PRO A 143 2.02 -17.81 3.64
N ILE A 144 2.42 -17.68 2.37
CA ILE A 144 3.36 -18.62 1.73
C ILE A 144 4.77 -18.48 2.35
N GLY A 145 5.04 -17.34 2.98
CA GLY A 145 6.35 -16.98 3.50
C GLY A 145 7.24 -16.35 2.42
N GLY A 146 8.54 -16.23 2.70
CA GLY A 146 9.50 -15.70 1.72
C GLY A 146 9.50 -14.17 1.54
N GLY A 147 8.77 -13.43 2.38
CA GLY A 147 8.78 -11.96 2.36
C GLY A 147 7.89 -11.32 1.30
N LEU A 148 6.89 -12.05 0.79
CA LEU A 148 5.86 -11.53 -0.11
C LEU A 148 4.55 -11.19 0.60
N SER A 149 4.35 -11.78 1.78
CA SER A 149 3.16 -11.54 2.60
C SER A 149 3.26 -10.20 3.33
N VAL A 150 2.13 -9.50 3.48
CA VAL A 150 2.08 -8.21 4.18
C VAL A 150 2.47 -8.36 5.65
N ARG A 151 3.33 -7.46 6.12
CA ARG A 151 3.80 -7.41 7.51
C ARG A 151 3.60 -6.05 8.18
N ASN A 152 3.33 -5.01 7.38
CA ASN A 152 3.22 -3.64 7.84
C ASN A 152 1.93 -2.99 7.30
N MET A 153 0.88 -3.03 8.13
CA MET A 153 -0.44 -2.46 7.81
C MET A 153 -0.41 -0.94 7.62
N GLN A 154 0.46 -0.26 8.37
CA GLN A 154 0.58 1.18 8.41
C GLN A 154 1.21 1.73 7.13
N ALA A 155 2.16 1.00 6.55
CA ALA A 155 2.65 1.31 5.21
C ALA A 155 1.61 1.01 4.13
N PHE A 156 0.80 -0.05 4.31
CA PHE A 156 -0.26 -0.37 3.34
C PHE A 156 -1.38 0.69 3.35
N SER A 157 -1.75 1.20 4.53
CA SER A 157 -2.85 2.16 4.66
C SER A 157 -2.63 3.46 3.91
N LEU A 158 -1.37 3.82 3.70
CA LEU A 158 -0.96 4.92 2.84
C LEU A 158 -1.53 4.81 1.42
N LEU A 159 -1.63 3.60 0.86
CA LEU A 159 -2.14 3.38 -0.50
C LEU A 159 -3.60 3.82 -0.62
N TYR A 160 -4.49 3.29 0.21
CA TYR A 160 -5.90 3.67 0.12
C TYR A 160 -6.13 5.14 0.53
N GLN A 161 -5.32 5.71 1.42
CA GLN A 161 -5.38 7.14 1.74
C GLN A 161 -5.03 8.02 0.53
N ILE A 162 -3.98 7.68 -0.23
CA ILE A 162 -3.62 8.40 -1.46
C ILE A 162 -4.74 8.28 -2.49
N TYR A 163 -5.34 7.11 -2.64
CA TYR A 163 -6.50 6.93 -3.53
C TYR A 163 -7.67 7.85 -3.16
N LEU A 164 -7.98 7.97 -1.87
CA LEU A 164 -9.09 8.82 -1.39
C LEU A 164 -8.82 10.31 -1.63
N GLU A 165 -7.60 10.77 -1.40
CA GLU A 165 -7.26 12.20 -1.41
C GLU A 165 -6.75 12.73 -2.76
N SER A 166 -6.21 11.87 -3.62
CA SER A 166 -5.63 12.28 -4.91
C SER A 166 -6.71 12.71 -5.91
N LYS A 167 -6.41 13.82 -6.61
CA LYS A 167 -7.24 14.34 -7.71
C LYS A 167 -6.75 13.85 -9.07
N ASN A 168 -5.51 13.36 -9.14
CA ASN A 168 -4.95 12.77 -10.35
C ASN A 168 -5.42 11.31 -10.53
N GLN A 169 -6.21 11.06 -11.58
CA GLN A 169 -6.73 9.72 -11.89
C GLN A 169 -5.62 8.72 -12.25
N LYS A 170 -4.49 9.16 -12.83
CA LYS A 170 -3.35 8.28 -13.09
C LYS A 170 -2.66 7.81 -11.81
N VAL A 171 -2.56 8.69 -10.82
CA VAL A 171 -2.04 8.33 -9.49
C VAL A 171 -2.99 7.34 -8.81
N CYS A 172 -4.30 7.61 -8.86
CA CYS A 172 -5.31 6.68 -8.36
C CYS A 172 -5.17 5.31 -9.04
N ALA A 173 -5.05 5.25 -10.37
CA ALA A 173 -4.86 4.00 -11.09
C ALA A 173 -3.56 3.27 -10.69
N THR A 174 -2.45 4.00 -10.55
CA THR A 174 -1.16 3.44 -10.11
C THR A 174 -1.27 2.84 -8.72
N VAL A 175 -1.99 3.49 -7.81
CA VAL A 175 -2.27 2.94 -6.47
C VAL A 175 -3.06 1.64 -6.56
N ILE A 176 -4.11 1.57 -7.37
CA ILE A 176 -4.89 0.34 -7.56
C ILE A 176 -4.02 -0.78 -8.16
N ASP A 177 -3.18 -0.48 -9.15
CA ASP A 177 -2.25 -1.45 -9.73
C ASP A 177 -1.25 -1.97 -8.68
N VAL A 178 -0.77 -1.12 -7.78
CA VAL A 178 0.09 -1.52 -6.66
C VAL A 178 -0.66 -2.42 -5.67
N ILE A 179 -1.90 -2.08 -5.30
CA ILE A 179 -2.74 -2.93 -4.44
C ILE A 179 -2.97 -4.29 -5.10
N HIS A 180 -3.27 -4.30 -6.40
CA HIS A 180 -3.44 -5.54 -7.16
C HIS A 180 -2.17 -6.39 -7.15
N SER A 181 -0.99 -5.77 -7.33
CA SER A 181 0.30 -6.46 -7.21
C SER A 181 0.50 -7.06 -5.82
N ILE A 182 0.11 -6.37 -4.75
CA ILE A 182 0.23 -6.89 -3.37
C ILE A 182 -0.70 -8.10 -3.19
N TYR A 183 -1.95 -8.01 -3.65
CA TYR A 183 -2.91 -9.12 -3.56
C TYR A 183 -2.46 -10.36 -4.33
N THR A 184 -1.81 -10.19 -5.48
CA THR A 184 -1.38 -11.29 -6.36
C THR A 184 -0.02 -11.91 -5.97
N CYS A 185 0.80 -11.19 -5.19
CA CYS A 185 2.09 -11.72 -4.69
C CYS A 185 1.92 -12.86 -3.66
N ASP A 186 0.84 -12.84 -2.88
CA ASP A 186 0.49 -13.91 -1.94
C ASP A 186 -1.04 -13.93 -1.74
N PRO A 187 -1.76 -15.04 -2.02
CA PRO A 187 -3.19 -15.16 -1.79
C PRO A 187 -3.65 -14.80 -0.36
N ALA A 188 -2.78 -14.97 0.64
CA ALA A 188 -3.05 -14.60 2.02
C ALA A 188 -3.17 -13.07 2.21
N ASN A 189 -2.58 -12.26 1.34
CA ASN A 189 -2.54 -10.81 1.50
C ASN A 189 -3.93 -10.18 1.50
N TYR A 190 -4.84 -10.66 0.65
CA TYR A 190 -6.24 -10.19 0.67
C TYR A 190 -6.85 -10.35 2.07
N PHE A 191 -6.68 -11.52 2.70
CA PHE A 191 -7.24 -11.84 4.02
C PHE A 191 -6.46 -11.26 5.21
N ILE A 192 -5.19 -10.92 5.04
CA ILE A 192 -4.45 -10.12 6.04
C ILE A 192 -5.01 -8.70 6.06
N LEU A 193 -5.22 -8.13 4.88
CA LEU A 193 -5.60 -6.73 4.68
C LEU A 193 -7.09 -6.49 4.91
N ASP A 194 -7.94 -7.50 4.73
CA ASP A 194 -9.41 -7.40 4.91
C ASP A 194 -9.83 -6.89 6.29
N LYS A 195 -8.96 -6.96 7.30
CA LYS A 195 -9.21 -6.39 8.64
C LYS A 195 -9.61 -4.90 8.61
N GLU A 196 -9.06 -4.14 7.67
CA GLU A 196 -9.33 -2.69 7.52
C GLU A 196 -10.29 -2.39 6.35
N TYR A 197 -10.88 -3.42 5.73
CA TYR A 197 -11.81 -3.33 4.59
C TYR A 197 -11.34 -2.44 3.44
N PRO A 198 -10.06 -2.53 3.00
CA PRO A 198 -9.54 -1.59 2.01
C PRO A 198 -10.32 -1.64 0.70
N LEU A 199 -10.69 -2.83 0.20
CA LEU A 199 -11.42 -2.93 -1.07
C LEU A 199 -12.82 -2.31 -1.00
N SER A 200 -13.54 -2.49 0.12
CA SER A 200 -14.82 -1.82 0.35
C SER A 200 -14.67 -0.30 0.36
N ILE A 201 -13.64 0.24 1.02
CA ILE A 201 -13.35 1.68 1.05
C ILE A 201 -13.09 2.21 -0.38
N LEU A 202 -12.35 1.46 -1.20
CA LEU A 202 -12.09 1.84 -2.59
C LEU A 202 -13.38 1.92 -3.41
N ILE A 203 -14.25 0.91 -3.27
CA ILE A 203 -15.55 0.83 -3.95
C ILE A 203 -16.47 1.97 -3.52
N GLU A 204 -16.58 2.24 -2.22
CA GLU A 204 -17.43 3.31 -1.69
C GLU A 204 -17.06 4.70 -2.23
N ASN A 205 -15.83 4.88 -2.71
CA ASN A 205 -15.33 6.14 -3.24
C ASN A 205 -15.07 6.12 -4.76
N MET A 206 -15.43 5.04 -5.46
CA MET A 206 -15.14 4.89 -6.90
C MET A 206 -16.03 5.76 -7.81
N GLU A 207 -17.16 6.27 -7.30
CA GLU A 207 -18.01 7.23 -8.03
C GLU A 207 -17.25 8.50 -8.42
N ASN A 208 -16.27 8.91 -7.61
CA ASN A 208 -15.47 10.11 -7.87
C ASN A 208 -14.28 9.85 -8.82
N LYS A 209 -14.17 8.64 -9.37
CA LYS A 209 -13.04 8.21 -10.23
C LYS A 209 -13.49 7.98 -11.66
N ASP A 210 -12.54 8.03 -12.60
CA ASP A 210 -12.82 7.77 -14.01
C ASP A 210 -13.09 6.28 -14.30
N LYS A 211 -13.58 6.00 -15.51
CA LYS A 211 -13.87 4.63 -15.96
C LYS A 211 -12.67 3.68 -15.82
N PHE A 212 -11.46 4.17 -16.08
CA PHE A 212 -10.27 3.34 -16.05
C PHE A 212 -9.98 2.87 -14.63
N VAL A 213 -9.99 3.78 -13.66
CA VAL A 213 -9.82 3.46 -12.23
C VAL A 213 -10.96 2.56 -11.72
N ARG A 214 -12.21 2.87 -12.09
CA ARG A 214 -13.39 2.05 -11.73
C ARG A 214 -13.24 0.60 -12.19
N ASN A 215 -12.78 0.38 -13.42
CA ASN A 215 -12.53 -0.96 -13.97
C ASN A 215 -11.45 -1.71 -13.16
N ARG A 216 -10.35 -1.04 -12.81
CA ARG A 216 -9.27 -1.65 -12.01
C ARG A 216 -9.74 -2.06 -10.61
N ILE A 217 -10.66 -1.33 -9.99
CA ILE A 217 -11.25 -1.72 -8.70
C ILE A 217 -12.13 -2.97 -8.86
N LEU A 218 -12.94 -3.05 -9.92
CA LEU A 218 -13.75 -4.23 -10.19
C LEU A 218 -12.88 -5.46 -10.51
N GLU A 219 -11.73 -5.28 -11.15
CA GLU A 219 -10.73 -6.35 -11.34
C GLU A 219 -10.23 -6.93 -9.99
N LEU A 220 -10.10 -6.12 -8.94
CA LEU A 220 -9.76 -6.62 -7.59
C LEU A 220 -10.87 -7.49 -6.99
N VAL A 221 -12.14 -7.14 -7.25
CA VAL A 221 -13.30 -7.95 -6.81
C VAL A 221 -13.33 -9.26 -7.59
N GLU A 222 -13.09 -9.21 -8.89
CA GLU A 222 -12.95 -10.38 -9.76
C GLU A 222 -11.80 -11.29 -9.30
N TYR A 223 -10.66 -10.72 -8.89
CA TYR A 223 -9.55 -11.49 -8.31
C TYR A 223 -9.99 -12.29 -7.07
N ALA A 224 -10.72 -11.66 -6.15
CA ALA A 224 -11.22 -12.35 -4.94
C ALA A 224 -12.13 -13.54 -5.29
N VAL A 225 -12.99 -13.40 -6.29
CA VAL A 225 -13.90 -14.48 -6.71
C VAL A 225 -13.17 -15.56 -7.51
N PHE A 226 -12.42 -15.18 -8.54
CA PHE A 226 -11.84 -16.12 -9.50
C PHE A 226 -10.57 -16.80 -9.01
N GLN A 227 -9.70 -16.08 -8.31
CA GLN A 227 -8.39 -16.59 -7.90
C GLN A 227 -8.39 -17.08 -6.46
N LEU A 228 -9.16 -16.44 -5.57
CA LEU A 228 -9.22 -16.84 -4.16
C LEU A 228 -10.41 -17.77 -3.84
N ASN A 229 -11.30 -18.02 -4.80
CA ASN A 229 -12.55 -18.75 -4.59
C ASN A 229 -13.36 -18.20 -3.39
N HIS A 230 -13.31 -16.88 -3.19
CA HIS A 230 -13.93 -16.19 -2.07
C HIS A 230 -15.14 -15.38 -2.54
N ILE A 231 -16.21 -15.29 -1.74
CA ILE A 231 -17.33 -14.38 -2.02
C ILE A 231 -17.11 -13.10 -1.20
N PRO A 232 -16.68 -11.98 -1.83
CA PRO A 232 -16.46 -10.70 -1.14
C PRO A 232 -17.80 -9.99 -0.89
N CYS A 233 -18.60 -10.49 0.06
CA CYS A 233 -19.97 -10.02 0.27
C CYS A 233 -20.06 -8.52 0.58
N LYS A 234 -19.09 -7.96 1.31
CA LYS A 234 -19.11 -6.54 1.70
C LYS A 234 -18.95 -5.66 0.47
N GLU A 235 -17.98 -5.99 -0.36
CA GLU A 235 -17.68 -5.34 -1.62
C GLU A 235 -18.86 -5.42 -2.58
N LEU A 236 -19.48 -6.60 -2.71
CA LEU A 236 -20.67 -6.79 -3.55
C LEU A 236 -21.85 -5.93 -3.05
N ILE A 237 -22.06 -5.84 -1.74
CA ILE A 237 -23.08 -4.97 -1.15
C ILE A 237 -22.74 -3.49 -1.44
N SER A 238 -21.49 -3.06 -1.26
CA SER A 238 -21.05 -1.69 -1.56
C SER A 238 -21.26 -1.33 -3.03
N ILE A 239 -20.98 -2.26 -3.97
CA ILE A 239 -21.29 -2.08 -5.40
C ILE A 239 -22.80 -1.93 -5.60
N CYS A 240 -23.63 -2.78 -5.00
CA CYS A 240 -25.09 -2.68 -5.13
C CYS A 240 -25.64 -1.34 -4.61
N VAL A 241 -25.12 -0.85 -3.47
CA VAL A 241 -25.49 0.46 -2.92
C VAL A 241 -25.10 1.57 -3.89
N LEU A 242 -23.88 1.54 -4.42
CA LEU A 242 -23.38 2.55 -5.33
C LEU A 242 -24.15 2.59 -6.66
N MET A 243 -24.46 1.42 -7.23
CA MET A 243 -25.31 1.32 -8.42
C MET A 243 -26.70 1.94 -8.18
N LYS A 244 -27.30 1.69 -7.01
CA LYS A 244 -28.59 2.28 -6.66
C LYS A 244 -28.54 3.80 -6.61
N THR A 245 -27.44 4.37 -6.12
CA THR A 245 -27.23 5.83 -6.08
C THR A 245 -27.06 6.41 -7.49
N GLU A 246 -26.23 5.82 -8.35
CA GLU A 246 -26.04 6.34 -9.72
C GLU A 246 -27.32 6.25 -10.58
N LEU A 247 -28.12 5.18 -10.42
CA LEU A 247 -29.42 5.06 -11.09
C LEU A 247 -30.40 6.20 -10.74
N LEU A 248 -30.29 6.79 -9.55
CA LEU A 248 -31.10 7.94 -9.15
C LEU A 248 -30.62 9.26 -9.78
N SER A 249 -29.38 9.31 -10.26
CA SER A 249 -28.73 10.48 -10.84
C SER A 249 -28.73 10.50 -12.38
N ASP A 250 -29.36 9.52 -13.04
CA ASP A 250 -29.36 9.29 -14.50
C ASP A 250 -27.96 9.06 -15.13
N GLU A 251 -26.97 8.75 -14.29
CA GLU A 251 -25.64 8.32 -14.71
C GLU A 251 -25.63 6.79 -14.85
N GLN A 252 -25.42 6.30 -16.08
CA GLN A 252 -25.57 4.86 -16.39
C GLN A 252 -24.24 4.12 -16.55
N GLU A 253 -23.11 4.84 -16.65
CA GLU A 253 -21.84 4.23 -17.02
C GLU A 253 -21.29 3.27 -15.96
N LEU A 254 -21.35 3.65 -14.67
CA LEU A 254 -20.96 2.73 -13.59
C LEU A 254 -21.87 1.52 -13.55
N CYS A 255 -23.19 1.73 -13.68
CA CYS A 255 -24.18 0.66 -13.63
C CYS A 255 -23.92 -0.38 -14.71
N ILE A 256 -23.67 0.05 -15.95
CA ILE A 256 -23.32 -0.85 -17.06
C ILE A 256 -22.04 -1.63 -16.73
N THR A 257 -21.01 -0.94 -16.23
CA THR A 257 -19.71 -1.55 -15.92
C THR A 257 -19.83 -2.57 -14.78
N ALA A 258 -20.57 -2.23 -13.72
CA ALA A 258 -20.82 -3.09 -12.58
C ALA A 258 -21.68 -4.30 -12.96
N VAL A 259 -22.72 -4.13 -13.79
CA VAL A 259 -23.52 -5.26 -14.31
C VAL A 259 -22.66 -6.18 -15.19
N GLN A 260 -21.78 -5.62 -16.04
CA GLN A 260 -20.86 -6.43 -16.84
C GLN A 260 -19.89 -7.23 -15.96
N SER A 261 -19.34 -6.62 -14.91
CA SER A 261 -18.51 -7.31 -13.93
C SER A 261 -19.30 -8.39 -13.19
N ALA A 262 -20.50 -8.07 -12.69
CA ALA A 262 -21.39 -9.04 -12.06
C ALA A 262 -21.71 -10.23 -12.98
N PHE A 263 -21.96 -9.99 -14.27
CA PHE A 263 -22.16 -11.06 -15.23
C PHE A 263 -20.93 -11.95 -15.36
N ARG A 264 -19.71 -11.38 -15.42
CA ARG A 264 -18.46 -12.16 -15.37
C ARG A 264 -18.35 -12.98 -14.08
N LEU A 265 -18.69 -12.40 -12.93
CA LEU A 265 -18.71 -13.12 -11.65
C LEU A 265 -19.67 -14.33 -11.70
N LEU A 266 -20.84 -14.18 -12.32
CA LEU A 266 -21.84 -15.23 -12.50
C LEU A 266 -21.44 -16.32 -13.51
N THR A 267 -20.43 -16.08 -14.36
CA THR A 267 -19.92 -17.11 -15.30
C THR A 267 -19.03 -18.16 -14.65
N VAL A 268 -18.67 -17.99 -13.36
CA VAL A 268 -18.04 -19.06 -12.57
C VAL A 268 -19.08 -20.13 -12.29
N ASP A 269 -18.89 -21.28 -12.93
CA ASP A 269 -19.90 -22.33 -13.11
C ASP A 269 -20.55 -22.84 -11.81
N THR A 270 -21.84 -23.22 -11.91
CA THR A 270 -22.78 -23.80 -10.91
C THR A 270 -22.97 -23.16 -9.53
N VAL A 271 -22.06 -22.35 -9.01
CA VAL A 271 -21.99 -22.06 -7.56
C VAL A 271 -22.78 -20.80 -7.11
N ILE A 272 -22.99 -19.82 -8.00
CA ILE A 272 -23.83 -18.63 -7.73
C ILE A 272 -25.26 -18.80 -8.31
N LYS A 273 -25.48 -19.86 -9.11
CA LYS A 273 -26.81 -20.28 -9.54
C LYS A 273 -27.51 -21.00 -8.38
N VAL A 274 -28.01 -20.25 -7.41
CA VAL A 274 -29.06 -20.72 -6.50
C VAL A 274 -30.38 -20.73 -7.23
#